data_AF-A0A0F9D1J6-F1
#
_entry.id   AF-A0A0F9D1J6-F1
#
_cell.length_a   1.000
_cell.length_b   1.000
_cell.length_c   1.000
_cell.angle_alpha   90.00
_cell.angle_beta   90.00
_cell.angle_gamma   90.00
#
_symmetry.space_group_name_H-M   'P 1'
#
loop_
_entity.id
_entity.type
_entity.pdbx_description
1 polymer ?
#
loop_
_entity_poly.entity_id
_entity_poly.type
_entity_poly.pdbx_seq_one_letter_code
_entity_poly.pdbx_strand_id
1 'polypeptide(L)'
;MAEEILKFTKITFIIHFITGIIFTLLFWSPAIFGPLFFASYTVEVGAVTMMLGAAFVGLTIGSLLAILAKEWKEIRIVVLIEAFWLVASLIALTINLTLYEPLIYISLVLTIVLLALFALTFLQQEDKMKPLL
;
A
#
# COMPACT_ATOMS: atom_id res chain seq x y z
N MET A 1 -7.56 -4.15 30.32
CA MET A 1 -6.77 -5.16 29.60
C MET A 1 -6.24 -4.45 28.37
N ALA A 2 -4.91 -4.35 28.20
CA ALA A 2 -4.35 -3.74 26.99
C ALA A 2 -4.93 -4.47 25.77
N GLU A 3 -5.45 -3.69 24.83
CA GLU A 3 -6.22 -4.19 23.71
C GLU A 3 -5.26 -4.80 22.65
N GLU A 4 -5.04 -6.11 22.68
CA GLU A 4 -4.08 -6.81 21.81
C GLU A 4 -4.53 -6.92 20.34
N ILE A 5 -3.55 -6.96 19.43
CA ILE A 5 -3.76 -7.09 17.99
C ILE A 5 -3.99 -8.57 17.60
N LEU A 6 -5.03 -8.88 16.83
CA LEU A 6 -5.28 -10.25 16.38
C LEU A 6 -4.15 -10.75 15.45
N LYS A 7 -3.84 -12.04 15.56
CA LYS A 7 -2.84 -12.72 14.71
C LYS A 7 -3.10 -12.51 13.21
N PHE A 8 -4.36 -12.54 12.79
CA PHE A 8 -4.76 -12.34 11.39
C PHE A 8 -4.44 -10.93 10.88
N THR A 9 -4.67 -9.91 11.72
CA THR A 9 -4.33 -8.52 11.43
C THR A 9 -2.82 -8.35 11.23
N LYS A 10 -2.00 -8.96 12.11
CA LYS A 10 -0.54 -8.95 11.95
C LYS A 10 -0.07 -9.62 10.65
N ILE A 11 -0.67 -10.76 10.29
CA ILE A 11 -0.34 -11.44 9.01
C ILE A 11 -0.63 -10.53 7.83
N THR A 12 -1.74 -9.79 7.88
CA THR A 12 -2.12 -8.88 6.80
C THR A 12 -1.11 -7.75 6.65
N PHE A 13 -0.69 -7.11 7.73
CA PHE A 13 0.39 -6.11 7.67
C PHE A 13 1.70 -6.67 7.14
N ILE A 14 2.04 -7.93 7.47
CA ILE A 14 3.24 -8.58 6.89
C ILE A 14 3.10 -8.72 5.37
N ILE A 15 1.93 -9.10 4.88
CA ILE A 15 1.66 -9.19 3.43
C ILE A 15 1.79 -7.82 2.77
N HIS A 16 1.17 -6.78 3.35
CA HIS A 16 1.27 -5.39 2.87
C HIS A 16 2.71 -4.88 2.87
N PHE A 17 3.49 -5.18 3.92
CA PHE A 17 4.90 -4.81 4.01
C PHE A 17 5.74 -5.44 2.90
N ILE A 18 5.64 -6.77 2.72
CA ILE A 18 6.41 -7.50 1.70
C ILE A 18 6.00 -7.06 0.29
N THR A 19 4.70 -6.96 0.03
CA THR A 19 4.20 -6.50 -1.27
C THR A 19 4.62 -5.07 -1.55
N GLY A 20 4.53 -4.18 -0.56
CA GLY A 20 5.00 -2.80 -0.66
C GLY A 20 6.46 -2.72 -1.12
N ILE A 21 7.36 -3.46 -0.46
CA ILE A 21 8.78 -3.50 -0.85
C ILE A 21 8.95 -3.99 -2.30
N ILE A 22 8.34 -5.12 -2.64
CA ILE A 22 8.46 -5.72 -3.97
C ILE A 22 7.99 -4.74 -5.04
N PHE A 23 6.81 -4.15 -4.87
CA PHE A 23 6.24 -3.25 -5.86
C PHE A 23 6.99 -1.91 -5.93
N THR A 24 7.48 -1.36 -4.82
CA THR A 24 8.36 -0.19 -4.85
C THR A 24 9.59 -0.44 -5.72
N LEU A 25 10.29 -1.55 -5.49
CA LEU A 25 11.50 -1.88 -6.26
C LEU A 25 11.19 -2.12 -7.73
N LEU A 26 10.11 -2.86 -8.02
CA LEU A 26 9.68 -3.12 -9.39
C LEU A 26 9.34 -1.83 -10.13
N PHE A 27 8.58 -0.93 -9.51
CA PHE A 27 8.18 0.34 -10.13
C PHE A 27 9.29 1.37 -10.19
N TRP A 28 10.29 1.36 -9.32
CA TRP A 28 11.44 2.27 -9.48
C TRP A 28 12.46 1.77 -10.49
N SER A 29 12.43 0.48 -10.84
CA SER A 29 13.35 -0.10 -11.81
C SER A 29 13.38 0.61 -13.18
N PRO A 30 12.24 0.98 -13.81
CA PRO A 30 12.27 1.65 -15.11
C PRO A 30 12.83 3.07 -15.00
N ALA A 31 12.61 3.78 -13.89
CA ALA A 31 13.17 5.11 -13.70
C ALA A 31 14.68 5.09 -13.43
N ILE A 32 15.18 4.09 -12.70
CA ILE A 32 16.59 3.97 -12.32
C ILE A 32 17.42 3.40 -13.48
N PHE A 33 16.93 2.34 -14.13
CA PHE A 33 17.67 1.59 -15.16
C PHE A 33 17.27 1.98 -16.59
N GLY A 34 16.05 2.53 -16.78
CA GLY A 34 15.53 3.03 -18.07
C GLY A 34 16.53 3.84 -18.88
N PRO A 35 17.04 4.95 -18.33
CA PRO A 35 17.95 5.85 -19.03
C PRO A 35 19.24 5.19 -19.53
N LEU A 36 19.65 4.07 -18.92
CA LEU A 36 20.92 3.39 -19.20
C LEU A 36 20.74 2.18 -20.12
N PHE A 37 19.59 1.49 -20.05
CA PHE A 37 19.44 0.16 -20.63
C PHE A 37 18.24 0.01 -21.59
N PHE A 38 17.34 0.99 -21.68
CA PHE A 38 16.09 0.84 -22.44
C PHE A 38 15.90 1.96 -23.48
N ALA A 39 15.91 1.58 -24.76
CA ALA A 39 15.75 2.50 -25.88
C ALA A 39 14.35 3.16 -25.97
N SER A 40 13.35 2.60 -25.29
CA SER A 40 11.98 3.12 -25.24
C SER A 40 11.68 3.95 -23.97
N TYR A 41 12.69 4.28 -23.18
CA TYR A 41 12.50 5.10 -21.99
C TYR A 41 12.07 6.52 -22.37
N THR A 42 11.01 7.04 -21.74
CA THR A 42 10.63 8.45 -21.78
C THR A 42 10.57 9.03 -20.37
N VAL A 43 10.66 10.36 -20.28
CA VAL A 43 10.60 11.07 -19.00
C VAL A 43 9.24 10.86 -18.31
N GLU A 44 8.17 10.78 -19.09
CA GLU A 44 6.81 10.52 -18.61
C GLU A 44 6.72 9.14 -17.96
N VAL A 45 7.27 8.10 -18.60
CA VAL A 45 7.33 6.75 -18.03
C VAL A 45 8.09 6.77 -16.70
N GLY A 46 9.27 7.40 -16.66
CA GLY A 46 10.05 7.52 -15.43
C GLY A 46 9.29 8.23 -14.30
N ALA A 47 8.59 9.32 -14.60
CA ALA A 47 7.80 10.06 -13.62
C ALA A 47 6.64 9.22 -13.07
N VAL A 48 5.90 8.54 -13.94
CA VAL A 48 4.79 7.66 -13.54
C VAL A 48 5.30 6.52 -12.68
N THR A 49 6.36 5.82 -13.08
CA THR A 49 6.85 4.65 -12.35
C THR A 49 7.48 5.05 -11.00
N MET A 50 8.10 6.23 -10.90
CA MET A 50 8.52 6.82 -9.62
C MET A 50 7.34 7.09 -8.68
N MET A 51 6.28 7.74 -9.20
CA MET A 51 5.05 8.00 -8.45
C MET A 51 4.41 6.70 -7.95
N LEU A 52 4.33 5.68 -8.82
CA LEU A 52 3.82 4.36 -8.45
C LEU A 52 4.64 3.74 -7.32
N GLY A 53 5.97 3.70 -7.44
CA GLY A 53 6.79 3.13 -6.37
C GLY A 53 6.70 3.91 -5.05
N ALA A 54 6.54 5.23 -5.09
CA ALA A 54 6.32 6.05 -3.90
C ALA A 54 4.97 5.75 -3.21
N ALA A 55 3.92 5.44 -3.98
CA ALA A 55 2.65 4.98 -3.42
C ALA A 55 2.83 3.67 -2.62
N PHE A 56 3.71 2.77 -3.06
CA PHE A 56 4.00 1.52 -2.32
C PHE A 56 4.95 1.70 -1.13
N VAL A 57 5.75 2.76 -1.10
CA VAL A 57 6.58 3.10 0.08
C VAL A 57 5.71 3.48 1.26
N GLY A 58 4.66 4.30 1.06
CA GLY A 58 3.74 4.68 2.13
C GLY A 58 3.08 3.47 2.79
N LEU A 59 2.65 2.50 1.97
CA LEU A 59 2.13 1.22 2.45
C LEU A 59 3.18 0.41 3.22
N THR A 60 4.41 0.35 2.71
CA THR A 60 5.51 -0.38 3.37
C THR A 60 5.77 0.14 4.78
N ILE A 61 5.91 1.47 4.92
CA ILE A 61 6.24 2.09 6.21
C ILE A 61 5.08 1.98 7.19
N GLY A 62 3.84 2.22 6.73
CA GLY A 62 2.65 2.05 7.58
C GLY A 62 2.55 0.62 8.12
N SER A 63 2.78 -0.37 7.27
CA SER A 63 2.63 -1.77 7.63
C SER A 63 3.76 -2.23 8.55
N LEU A 64 4.97 -1.69 8.39
CA LEU A 64 6.07 -1.90 9.33
C LEU A 64 5.71 -1.38 10.74
N LEU A 65 5.22 -0.16 10.82
CA LEU A 65 4.79 0.43 12.10
C LEU A 65 3.68 -0.41 12.74
N ALA A 66 2.75 -0.91 11.93
CA ALA A 66 1.66 -1.75 12.40
C ALA A 66 2.11 -3.13 12.92
N ILE A 67 3.17 -3.71 12.35
CA ILE A 67 3.76 -4.97 12.82
C ILE A 67 4.45 -4.81 14.18
N LEU A 68 5.14 -3.68 14.39
CA LEU A 68 5.94 -3.42 15.59
C LEU A 68 5.09 -3.06 16.81
N ALA A 69 3.87 -2.60 16.58
CA ALA A 69 2.97 -2.21 17.66
C ALA A 69 2.45 -3.40 18.46
N LYS A 70 2.06 -3.11 19.71
CA LYS A 70 1.56 -4.11 20.65
C LYS A 70 0.06 -3.95 20.90
N GLU A 71 -0.43 -2.73 20.85
CA GLU A 71 -1.83 -2.41 21.15
C GLU A 71 -2.58 -1.88 19.93
N TRP A 72 -3.87 -2.20 19.82
CA TRP A 72 -4.72 -1.72 18.74
C TRP A 72 -4.79 -0.19 18.68
N LYS A 73 -4.80 0.48 19.83
CA LYS A 73 -4.85 1.95 19.92
C LYS A 73 -3.68 2.63 19.21
N GLU A 74 -2.48 2.03 19.27
CA GLU A 74 -1.27 2.55 18.61
C GLU A 74 -1.40 2.45 17.09
N ILE A 75 -1.95 1.35 16.58
CA ILE A 75 -2.05 1.11 15.14
C ILE A 75 -3.29 1.69 14.50
N ARG A 76 -4.34 2.00 15.26
CA ARG A 76 -5.58 2.55 14.70
C ARG A 76 -5.33 3.80 13.85
N ILE A 77 -4.44 4.69 14.30
CA ILE A 77 -4.10 5.91 13.56
C ILE A 77 -3.29 5.57 12.30
N VAL A 78 -2.26 4.71 12.44
CA VAL A 78 -1.45 4.25 11.30
C VAL A 78 -2.33 3.63 10.23
N VAL A 79 -3.31 2.84 10.66
CA VAL A 79 -4.23 2.12 9.80
C VAL A 79 -5.17 3.08 9.06
N LEU A 80 -5.71 4.09 9.74
CA LEU A 80 -6.49 5.14 9.09
C LEU A 80 -5.67 5.92 8.05
N ILE A 81 -4.40 6.19 8.34
CA ILE A 81 -3.47 6.85 7.42
C ILE A 81 -3.20 5.97 6.20
N GLU A 82 -2.95 4.67 6.39
CA GLU A 82 -2.74 3.72 5.29
C GLU A 82 -3.99 3.59 4.40
N ALA A 83 -5.18 3.52 5.01
CA ALA A 83 -6.43 3.49 4.25
C ALA A 83 -6.60 4.77 3.42
N PHE A 84 -6.34 5.94 4.00
CA PHE A 84 -6.34 7.21 3.26
C PHE A 84 -5.31 7.21 2.14
N TRP A 85 -4.11 6.69 2.38
CA TRP A 85 -3.03 6.59 1.41
C TRP A 85 -3.39 5.68 0.22
N LEU A 86 -4.00 4.54 0.49
CA LEU A 86 -4.49 3.62 -0.55
C LEU A 86 -5.61 4.27 -1.38
N VAL A 87 -6.52 5.03 -0.76
CA VAL A 87 -7.55 5.79 -1.48
C VAL A 87 -6.93 6.89 -2.34
N ALA A 88 -5.98 7.66 -1.80
CA ALA A 88 -5.26 8.68 -2.58
C ALA A 88 -4.50 8.05 -3.76
N SER A 89 -3.91 6.87 -3.56
CA SER A 89 -3.24 6.10 -4.60
C SER A 89 -4.23 5.66 -5.70
N LEU A 90 -5.43 5.20 -5.34
CA LEU A 90 -6.49 4.86 -6.31
C LEU A 90 -6.89 6.07 -7.15
N ILE A 91 -7.04 7.24 -6.53
CA ILE A 91 -7.37 8.49 -7.24
C ILE A 91 -6.24 8.85 -8.22
N ALA A 92 -4.99 8.85 -7.76
CA ALA A 92 -3.82 9.13 -8.60
C ALA A 92 -3.71 8.17 -9.78
N LEU A 93 -3.92 6.87 -9.56
CA LEU A 93 -3.93 5.84 -10.60
C LEU A 93 -5.06 6.07 -11.61
N THR A 94 -6.26 6.39 -11.13
CA THR A 94 -7.44 6.59 -11.98
C THR A 94 -7.27 7.80 -12.92
N ILE A 95 -6.72 8.91 -12.40
CA ILE A 95 -6.45 10.12 -13.22
C ILE A 95 -5.44 9.83 -14.34
N ASN A 96 -4.50 8.91 -14.11
CA ASN A 96 -3.44 8.57 -15.06
C ASN A 96 -3.81 7.39 -15.99
N LEU A 97 -5.04 6.86 -15.97
CA LEU A 97 -5.47 5.75 -16.83
C LEU A 97 -5.32 6.05 -18.33
N THR A 98 -5.35 7.33 -18.72
CA THR A 98 -5.21 7.78 -20.12
C THR A 98 -3.80 7.59 -20.68
N LEU A 99 -2.80 7.29 -19.85
CA LEU A 99 -1.43 7.02 -20.29
C LEU A 99 -1.26 5.61 -20.88
N TYR A 100 -2.30 4.77 -20.87
CA TYR A 100 -2.35 3.42 -21.47
C TYR A 100 -1.18 2.49 -21.10
N GLU A 101 -0.54 2.73 -19.96
CA GLU A 101 0.54 1.86 -19.47
C GLU A 101 -0.05 0.64 -18.75
N PRO A 102 0.26 -0.61 -19.19
CA PRO A 102 -0.22 -1.84 -18.53
C PRO A 102 0.06 -1.87 -17.02
N LEU A 103 1.16 -1.23 -16.60
CA LEU A 103 1.55 -1.10 -15.20
C LEU A 103 0.53 -0.33 -14.35
N ILE A 104 -0.18 0.64 -14.91
CA ILE A 104 -1.23 1.41 -14.20
C ILE A 104 -2.42 0.49 -13.89
N TYR A 105 -2.84 -0.35 -14.82
CA TYR A 105 -3.95 -1.29 -14.60
C TYR A 105 -3.61 -2.36 -13.56
N ILE A 106 -2.39 -2.92 -13.62
CA ILE A 106 -1.91 -3.88 -12.62
C ILE A 106 -1.88 -3.22 -11.25
N SER A 107 -1.34 -2.00 -11.17
CA SER A 107 -1.29 -1.22 -9.93
C SER A 107 -2.69 -0.96 -9.37
N LEU A 108 -3.65 -0.59 -10.23
CA LEU A 108 -5.04 -0.35 -9.84
C LEU A 108 -5.68 -1.59 -9.21
N VAL A 109 -5.60 -2.75 -9.87
CA VAL A 109 -6.15 -4.01 -9.36
C VAL A 109 -5.49 -4.36 -8.02
N LEU A 110 -4.17 -4.22 -7.93
CA LEU A 110 -3.43 -4.51 -6.72
C LEU A 110 -3.84 -3.58 -5.58
N THR A 111 -3.92 -2.28 -5.80
CA THR A 111 -4.34 -1.30 -4.78
C THR A 111 -5.76 -1.59 -4.29
N ILE A 112 -6.69 -1.99 -5.17
CA ILE A 112 -8.05 -2.41 -4.78
C ILE A 112 -8.01 -3.63 -3.87
N VAL A 113 -7.26 -4.67 -4.24
CA VAL A 113 -7.13 -5.90 -3.44
C VAL A 113 -6.53 -5.60 -2.07
N LEU A 114 -5.47 -4.79 -2.02
CA LEU A 114 -4.81 -4.41 -0.77
C LEU A 114 -5.73 -3.59 0.12
N LEU A 115 -6.51 -2.67 -0.44
CA LEU A 115 -7.52 -1.89 0.29
C LEU A 115 -8.65 -2.77 0.83
N ALA A 116 -9.13 -3.74 0.03
CA ALA A 116 -10.16 -4.68 0.48
C ALA A 116 -9.67 -5.55 1.64
N LEU A 117 -8.45 -6.09 1.55
CA LEU A 117 -7.83 -6.85 2.64
C LEU A 117 -7.71 -6.00 3.91
N PHE A 118 -7.35 -4.73 3.74
CA PHE A 118 -7.19 -3.77 4.82
C PHE A 118 -8.51 -3.41 5.50
N ALA A 119 -9.56 -3.16 4.73
CA ALA A 119 -10.89 -2.86 5.24
C ALA A 119 -11.47 -4.05 6.01
N LEU A 120 -11.28 -5.27 5.50
CA LEU A 120 -11.74 -6.49 6.17
C LEU A 120 -11.04 -6.72 7.51
N THR A 121 -9.72 -6.57 7.57
CA THR A 121 -8.99 -6.72 8.85
C THR A 121 -9.30 -5.62 9.84
N PHE A 122 -9.44 -4.38 9.37
CA PHE A 122 -9.83 -3.25 10.21
C PHE A 122 -11.20 -3.50 10.86
N LEU A 123 -12.22 -3.86 10.08
CA LEU A 123 -13.56 -4.12 10.60
C LEU A 123 -13.57 -5.30 11.57
N GLN A 124 -12.89 -6.40 11.25
CA GLN A 124 -12.80 -7.57 12.13
C GLN A 124 -12.12 -7.25 13.46
N GLN A 125 -11.07 -6.44 13.44
CA GLN A 125 -10.38 -6.01 14.64
C GLN A 125 -11.25 -5.02 15.43
N GLU A 126 -11.89 -4.05 14.78
CA GLU A 126 -12.70 -3.05 15.47
C GLU A 126 -13.96 -3.67 16.11
N ASP A 127 -14.64 -4.61 15.44
CA ASP A 127 -15.81 -5.31 16.00
C ASP A 127 -15.46 -6.17 17.22
N LYS A 128 -14.31 -6.85 17.22
CA LYS A 128 -13.86 -7.68 18.35
C LYS A 128 -13.36 -6.88 19.54
N MET A 129 -13.01 -5.61 19.32
CA MET A 129 -12.50 -4.70 20.35
C MET A 129 -13.57 -3.73 20.86
N LYS A 130 -14.73 -3.67 20.18
CA LYS A 130 -15.94 -2.96 20.60
C LYS A 130 -16.82 -3.63 21.69
N PRO A 131 -16.62 -4.85 22.25
CA PRO A 131 -17.68 -5.52 23.02
C PRO A 131 -17.83 -5.02 24.47
N LEU A 132 -17.67 -3.72 24.76
CA LEU A 132 -17.90 -3.12 26.08
C LEU A 132 -18.47 -1.68 25.99
N LEU A 133 -19.53 -1.46 25.22
CA LEU A 133 -20.46 -0.34 25.43
C LEU A 133 -21.90 -0.86 25.48
#